data_AF-A0A6N9DVR3-F1
#
_entry.id   AF-A0A6N9DVR3-F1
#
_cell.length_a   1.000
_cell.length_b   1.000
_cell.length_c   1.000
_cell.angle_alpha   90.00
_cell.angle_beta   90.00
_cell.angle_gamma   90.00
#
_symmetry.space_group_name_H-M   'P 1'
#
loop_
_entity.id
_entity.type
_entity.pdbx_description
1 polymer ?
#
loop_
_entity_poly.entity_id
_entity_poly.type
_entity_poly.pdbx_seq_one_letter_code
_entity_poly.pdbx_strand_id
1 'polypeptide(L)'
;MSFIALTSCLFVVLMGTPAMSNGSPADGFGLHVQAPHMMADGQVGGPFHHYCKGISAEIIQCLLFPSTDPKAPLVGVEYFVAKDLARKEVPLIKWNRNFHDHEVEIATGRVQILDIDDENKVKEIAAAAAKTDGVIYHLWQPGLKVPDGTVTIPNSVGHKFRTE
;
A
#
# COMPACT_ATOMS: atom_id res chain seq x y z
N MET A 1 -20.95 10.84 -50.32
CA MET A 1 -20.26 11.47 -49.18
C MET A 1 -21.25 11.42 -48.03
N SER A 2 -21.09 10.68 -46.94
CA SER A 2 -19.89 10.25 -46.24
C SER A 2 -20.11 8.87 -45.61
N PHE A 3 -19.05 8.06 -45.63
CA PHE A 3 -18.91 6.85 -44.84
C PHE A 3 -18.56 7.24 -43.40
N ILE A 4 -19.26 6.68 -42.40
CA ILE A 4 -18.75 6.61 -41.03
C ILE A 4 -18.49 5.13 -40.77
N ALA A 5 -17.25 4.72 -40.99
CA ALA A 5 -16.73 3.45 -40.52
C ALA A 5 -16.47 3.59 -39.02
N LEU A 6 -17.26 2.91 -38.18
CA LEU A 6 -16.89 2.72 -36.78
C LEU A 6 -15.73 1.73 -36.74
N THR A 7 -14.54 2.26 -36.52
CA THR A 7 -13.30 1.51 -36.36
C THR A 7 -13.43 0.57 -35.16
N SER A 8 -13.48 -0.73 -35.44
CA SER A 8 -13.36 -1.80 -34.45
C SER A 8 -12.00 -1.67 -33.75
N CYS A 9 -11.99 -1.22 -32.50
CA CYS A 9 -10.81 -1.37 -31.62
C CYS A 9 -10.58 -2.86 -31.35
N LEU A 10 -9.71 -3.45 -32.18
CA LEU A 10 -9.21 -4.80 -32.02
C LEU A 10 -8.26 -4.81 -30.81
N PHE A 11 -8.77 -5.18 -29.63
CA PHE A 11 -7.91 -5.55 -28.51
C PHE A 11 -7.24 -6.88 -28.86
N VAL A 12 -5.95 -6.82 -29.19
CA VAL A 12 -5.11 -8.00 -29.35
C VAL A 12 -4.93 -8.62 -27.96
N VAL A 13 -5.66 -9.70 -27.70
CA VAL A 13 -5.40 -10.57 -26.54
C VAL A 13 -4.21 -11.44 -26.89
N LEU A 14 -3.03 -11.08 -26.40
CA LEU A 14 -1.84 -11.92 -26.48
C LEU A 14 -2.00 -13.04 -25.45
N MET A 15 -2.48 -14.22 -25.85
CA MET A 15 -2.45 -15.41 -25.00
C MET A 15 -1.03 -15.98 -25.01
N GLY A 16 -0.21 -15.51 -24.06
CA GLY A 16 1.04 -16.17 -23.70
C GLY A 16 0.76 -17.46 -22.94
N THR A 17 1.40 -18.55 -23.34
CA THR A 17 1.40 -19.81 -22.58
C THR A 17 2.12 -19.58 -21.24
N PRO A 18 1.62 -20.09 -20.10
CA PRO A 18 2.39 -20.02 -18.86
C PRO A 18 3.56 -20.99 -18.98
N ALA A 19 4.78 -20.43 -19.09
CA ALA A 19 5.96 -21.13 -18.63
C ALA A 19 5.72 -21.56 -17.17
N MET A 20 6.17 -22.76 -16.80
CA MET A 20 6.22 -23.19 -15.40
C MET A 20 7.16 -22.22 -14.66
N SER A 21 6.63 -21.12 -14.14
CA SER A 21 7.41 -20.07 -13.50
C SER A 21 7.68 -20.47 -12.06
N ASN A 22 8.95 -20.50 -11.67
CA ASN A 22 9.36 -20.40 -10.27
C ASN A 22 8.94 -19.03 -9.70
N GLY A 23 7.65 -18.87 -9.40
CA GLY A 23 7.05 -17.61 -8.95
C GLY A 23 7.25 -16.41 -9.91
N SER A 24 6.52 -15.35 -9.64
CA SER A 24 6.59 -14.06 -10.34
C SER A 24 6.75 -12.94 -9.31
N PRO A 25 7.36 -11.79 -9.67
CA PRO A 25 7.30 -10.59 -8.82
C PRO A 25 5.87 -10.11 -8.50
N ALA A 26 4.84 -10.60 -9.18
CA ALA A 26 3.45 -10.34 -8.82
C ALA A 26 2.92 -11.26 -7.70
N ASP A 27 3.61 -12.36 -7.40
CA ASP A 27 3.16 -13.33 -6.39
C ASP A 27 3.59 -12.93 -4.98
N GLY A 28 2.96 -13.55 -3.98
CA GLY A 28 3.39 -13.52 -2.58
C GLY A 28 2.81 -12.40 -1.71
N PHE A 29 1.92 -11.55 -2.24
CA PHE A 29 1.20 -10.52 -1.48
C PHE A 29 0.08 -11.12 -0.59
N GLY A 30 0.47 -11.99 0.34
CA GLY A 30 -0.45 -12.76 1.18
C GLY A 30 -0.66 -12.20 2.59
N LEU A 31 0.15 -11.23 3.04
CA LEU A 31 -0.10 -10.55 4.31
C LEU A 31 -1.17 -9.48 4.09
N HIS A 32 -2.32 -9.62 4.74
CA HIS A 32 -3.44 -8.69 4.60
C HIS A 32 -3.56 -7.81 5.84
N VAL A 33 -3.36 -6.50 5.67
CA VAL A 33 -3.51 -5.48 6.71
C VAL A 33 -4.58 -4.49 6.29
N GLN A 34 -5.35 -3.96 7.24
CA GLN A 34 -6.31 -2.90 7.00
C GLN A 34 -6.05 -1.73 7.95
N ALA A 35 -5.97 -0.51 7.40
CA ALA A 35 -5.75 0.71 8.17
C ALA A 35 -6.37 1.95 7.49
N PRO A 36 -6.87 2.94 8.24
CA PRO A 36 -7.26 4.24 7.70
C PRO A 36 -6.04 5.14 7.51
N HIS A 37 -6.09 6.03 6.52
CA HIS A 37 -5.01 6.99 6.26
C HIS A 37 -5.45 8.43 6.58
N MET A 38 -4.51 9.25 7.03
CA MET A 38 -4.64 10.70 7.03
C MET A 38 -4.29 11.23 5.64
N MET A 39 -5.30 11.63 4.89
CA MET A 39 -5.18 12.07 3.50
C MET A 39 -4.53 13.46 3.40
N ALA A 40 -4.06 13.82 2.21
CA ALA A 40 -3.38 15.10 1.98
C ALA A 40 -4.27 16.34 2.22
N ASP A 41 -5.59 16.18 2.18
CA ASP A 41 -6.57 17.23 2.50
C ASP A 41 -6.92 17.30 4.01
N GLY A 42 -6.28 16.47 4.84
CA GLY A 42 -6.50 16.41 6.28
C GLY A 42 -7.72 15.59 6.71
N GLN A 43 -8.41 14.94 5.78
CA GLN A 43 -9.50 14.02 6.11
C GLN A 43 -8.99 12.59 6.33
N VAL A 44 -9.72 11.83 7.13
CA VAL A 44 -9.46 10.39 7.27
C VAL A 44 -10.07 9.67 6.06
N GLY A 45 -9.24 8.93 5.32
CA GLY A 45 -9.63 8.10 4.19
C GLY A 45 -9.55 6.60 4.52
N GLY A 46 -10.28 5.79 3.74
CA GLY A 46 -10.29 4.34 3.87
C GLY A 46 -11.39 3.79 4.79
N PRO A 47 -11.16 2.66 5.49
CA PRO A 47 -9.88 1.96 5.59
C PRO A 47 -9.44 1.35 4.26
N PHE A 48 -8.13 1.26 4.05
CA PHE A 48 -7.53 0.64 2.86
C PHE A 48 -7.04 -0.76 3.18
N HIS A 49 -7.14 -1.65 2.20
CA HIS A 49 -6.65 -3.01 2.25
C HIS A 49 -5.24 -3.08 1.66
N HIS A 50 -4.29 -3.45 2.50
CA HIS A 50 -2.89 -3.61 2.19
C HIS A 50 -2.60 -5.09 2.00
N TYR A 51 -2.33 -5.50 0.78
CA TYR A 51 -1.80 -6.83 0.48
C TYR A 51 -0.30 -6.71 0.34
N CYS A 52 0.44 -7.34 1.25
CA CYS A 52 1.84 -7.08 1.50
C CYS A 52 2.71 -8.33 1.30
N LYS A 53 3.98 -8.10 0.95
CA LYS A 53 5.01 -9.13 0.92
C LYS A 53 6.38 -8.58 1.30
N GLY A 54 7.18 -9.41 1.96
CA GLY A 54 8.61 -9.12 2.15
C GLY A 54 9.37 -9.23 0.83
N ILE A 55 10.29 -8.30 0.59
CA ILE A 55 11.24 -8.34 -0.55
C ILE A 55 12.70 -8.35 -0.11
N SER A 56 12.95 -8.09 1.17
CA SER A 56 14.24 -8.30 1.84
C SER A 56 13.98 -8.52 3.33
N ALA A 57 15.04 -8.65 4.14
CA ALA A 57 14.91 -8.68 5.59
C ALA A 57 14.47 -7.32 6.19
N GLU A 58 14.55 -6.23 5.43
CA GLU A 58 14.33 -4.86 5.91
C GLU A 58 13.15 -4.16 5.23
N ILE A 59 12.57 -4.75 4.17
CA ILE A 59 11.53 -4.09 3.36
C ILE A 59 10.37 -5.06 3.08
N ILE A 60 9.17 -4.60 3.42
CA ILE A 60 7.89 -5.15 2.95
C ILE A 60 7.30 -4.12 1.99
N GLN A 61 6.73 -4.57 0.88
CA GLN A 61 5.95 -3.72 -0.02
C GLN A 61 4.50 -4.18 -0.07
N CYS A 62 3.59 -3.23 -0.22
CA CYS A 62 2.15 -3.45 -0.17
C CYS A 62 1.45 -2.84 -1.39
N LEU A 63 0.42 -3.52 -1.84
CA LEU A 63 -0.57 -3.05 -2.79
C LEU A 63 -1.81 -2.59 -2.02
N LEU A 64 -2.29 -1.38 -2.28
CA LEU A 64 -3.39 -0.78 -1.53
C LEU A 64 -4.66 -0.73 -2.37
N PHE A 65 -5.76 -1.21 -1.81
CA PHE A 65 -7.08 -1.25 -2.44
C PHE A 65 -8.15 -0.65 -1.52
N PRO A 66 -9.23 -0.07 -2.07
CA PRO A 66 -10.33 0.47 -1.28
C PRO A 66 -11.28 -0.62 -0.73
N SER A 67 -11.17 -1.86 -1.21
CA SER A 67 -12.00 -3.00 -0.79
C SER A 67 -11.31 -4.32 -1.15
N THR A 68 -11.87 -5.45 -0.68
CA THR A 68 -11.44 -6.81 -1.05
C THR A 68 -12.09 -7.35 -2.34
N ASP A 69 -12.87 -6.53 -3.07
CA ASP A 69 -13.43 -6.97 -4.36
C ASP A 69 -12.27 -7.32 -5.31
N PRO A 70 -12.27 -8.50 -5.97
CA PRO A 70 -11.22 -8.90 -6.91
C PRO A 70 -11.00 -7.93 -8.09
N LYS A 71 -11.94 -7.02 -8.34
CA LYS A 71 -11.87 -5.97 -9.36
C LYS A 71 -11.59 -4.58 -8.77
N ALA A 72 -11.32 -4.47 -7.47
CA ALA A 72 -10.98 -3.21 -6.84
C ALA A 72 -9.74 -2.59 -7.53
N PRO A 73 -9.74 -1.28 -7.82
CA PRO A 73 -8.60 -0.63 -8.42
C PRO A 73 -7.45 -0.54 -7.41
N LEU A 74 -6.21 -0.71 -7.90
CA LEU A 74 -5.02 -0.35 -7.13
C LEU A 74 -5.02 1.18 -6.94
N VAL A 75 -5.15 1.63 -5.69
CA VAL A 75 -5.20 3.06 -5.37
C VAL A 75 -3.88 3.60 -4.83
N GLY A 76 -2.98 2.71 -4.40
CA GLY A 76 -1.67 3.11 -3.91
C GLY A 76 -0.74 1.94 -3.67
N VAL A 77 0.45 2.28 -3.21
CA VAL A 77 1.45 1.35 -2.71
C VAL A 77 1.99 1.86 -1.38
N GLU A 78 2.49 0.96 -0.56
CA GLU A 78 3.22 1.31 0.64
C GLU A 78 4.49 0.47 0.76
N TYR A 79 5.53 1.06 1.35
CA TYR A 79 6.69 0.31 1.82
C TYR A 79 6.80 0.41 3.34
N PHE A 80 6.93 -0.74 3.99
CA PHE A 80 7.30 -0.83 5.39
C PHE A 80 8.80 -1.03 5.39
N VAL A 81 9.53 -0.08 5.92
CA VAL A 81 10.99 -0.07 5.93
C VAL A 81 11.45 -0.19 7.37
N ALA A 82 12.38 -1.10 7.66
CA ALA A 82 12.97 -1.22 9.00
C ALA A 82 13.38 0.16 9.54
N LYS A 83 13.02 0.46 10.79
CA LYS A 83 13.25 1.78 11.40
C LYS A 83 14.69 2.25 11.22
N ASP A 84 15.67 1.41 11.53
CA ASP A 84 17.09 1.77 11.40
C ASP A 84 17.47 2.18 9.97
N LEU A 85 16.97 1.45 8.97
CA LEU A 85 17.21 1.76 7.56
C LEU A 85 16.52 3.06 7.14
N ALA A 86 15.22 3.21 7.43
CA ALA A 86 14.47 4.40 7.06
C ALA A 86 15.06 5.67 7.71
N ARG A 87 15.40 5.59 9.00
CA ARG A 87 15.87 6.74 9.79
C ARG A 87 17.31 7.12 9.47
N LYS A 88 18.12 6.18 9.01
CA LYS A 88 19.48 6.42 8.50
C LYS A 88 19.47 7.04 7.11
N GLU A 89 18.67 6.50 6.19
CA GLU A 89 18.74 6.87 4.76
C GLU A 89 17.83 8.06 4.40
N VAL A 90 16.85 8.40 5.25
CA VAL A 90 15.92 9.51 5.02
C VAL A 90 16.16 10.65 6.02
N PRO A 91 16.50 11.87 5.57
CA PRO A 91 16.62 13.03 6.44
C PRO A 91 15.35 13.27 7.25
N LEU A 92 15.50 13.65 8.53
CA LEU A 92 14.40 13.84 9.48
C LEU A 92 13.25 14.68 8.91
N ILE A 93 13.55 15.79 8.23
CA ILE A 93 12.51 16.65 7.62
C ILE A 93 11.69 15.94 6.54
N LYS A 94 12.31 15.05 5.75
CA LYS A 94 11.62 14.26 4.73
C LYS A 94 10.83 13.13 5.38
N TRP A 95 11.40 12.48 6.39
CA TRP A 95 10.69 11.45 7.16
C TRP A 95 9.43 12.04 7.79
N ASN A 96 9.56 13.16 8.52
CA ASN A 96 8.44 13.81 9.20
C ASN A 96 7.29 14.20 8.27
N ARG A 97 7.60 14.51 7.01
CA ARG A 97 6.62 14.88 6.00
C ARG A 97 5.96 13.67 5.34
N ASN A 98 6.72 12.61 5.07
CA ASN A 98 6.34 11.56 4.12
C ASN A 98 6.19 10.16 4.74
N PHE A 99 6.82 9.93 5.90
CA PHE A 99 6.81 8.64 6.60
C PHE A 99 5.97 8.74 7.87
N HIS A 100 5.65 7.58 8.42
CA HIS A 100 5.08 7.41 9.75
C HIS A 100 5.67 6.22 10.48
N ASP A 101 5.52 6.20 11.80
CA ASP A 101 5.97 5.12 12.67
C ASP A 101 4.82 4.11 12.86
N HIS A 102 5.01 2.86 12.42
CA HIS A 102 3.97 1.83 12.55
C HIS A 102 3.70 1.42 14.01
N GLU A 103 4.66 1.54 14.92
CA GLU A 103 4.40 1.29 16.35
C GLU A 103 3.38 2.30 16.90
N VAL A 104 3.56 3.57 16.54
CA VAL A 104 2.62 4.64 16.92
C VAL A 104 1.25 4.39 16.34
N GLU A 105 1.17 4.00 15.07
CA GLU A 105 -0.10 3.71 14.39
C GLU A 105 -0.83 2.50 15.00
N ILE A 106 -0.12 1.39 15.20
CA ILE A 106 -0.66 0.17 15.83
C ILE A 106 -1.18 0.47 17.24
N ALA A 107 -0.44 1.26 18.02
CA ALA A 107 -0.85 1.68 19.36
C ALA A 107 -2.17 2.47 19.38
N THR A 108 -2.62 3.00 18.23
CA THR A 108 -3.91 3.66 18.14
C THR A 108 -5.12 2.71 18.07
N GLY A 109 -4.88 1.41 17.86
CA GLY A 109 -5.94 0.40 17.72
C GLY A 109 -6.67 0.41 16.37
N ARG A 110 -6.17 1.14 15.38
CA ARG A 110 -6.81 1.30 14.05
C ARG A 110 -6.30 0.33 12.99
N VAL A 111 -5.22 -0.39 13.26
CA VAL A 111 -4.61 -1.38 12.35
C VAL A 111 -5.21 -2.76 12.63
N GLN A 112 -5.66 -3.45 11.58
CA GLN A 112 -6.15 -4.82 11.66
C GLN A 112 -5.30 -5.72 10.78
N ILE A 113 -4.87 -6.87 11.31
CA ILE A 113 -4.30 -7.95 10.51
C ILE A 113 -5.44 -8.93 10.23
N LEU A 114 -5.69 -9.19 8.96
CA LEU A 114 -6.83 -9.97 8.48
C LEU A 114 -6.35 -11.33 7.95
N ASP A 115 -7.30 -12.23 7.73
CA ASP A 115 -7.11 -13.55 7.12
C ASP A 115 -6.13 -14.48 7.87
N ILE A 116 -5.97 -14.27 9.18
CA ILE A 116 -5.16 -15.10 10.08
C ILE A 116 -5.95 -15.37 11.37
N ASP A 117 -6.35 -16.62 11.59
CA ASP A 117 -7.14 -17.02 12.77
C ASP A 117 -6.28 -17.20 14.05
N ASP A 118 -4.97 -17.41 13.89
CA ASP A 118 -4.05 -17.60 15.01
C ASP A 118 -3.67 -16.25 15.64
N GLU A 119 -4.24 -15.96 16.82
CA GLU A 119 -3.98 -14.73 17.57
C GLU A 119 -2.50 -14.52 17.93
N ASN A 120 -1.74 -15.59 18.18
CA ASN A 120 -0.31 -15.45 18.48
C ASN A 120 0.45 -15.00 17.24
N LYS A 121 0.12 -15.58 16.08
CA LYS A 121 0.70 -15.16 14.81
C LYS A 121 0.32 -13.71 14.46
N VAL A 122 -0.91 -13.29 14.74
CA VAL A 122 -1.33 -11.88 14.59
C VAL A 122 -0.47 -10.97 15.47
N LYS A 123 -0.25 -11.33 16.74
CA LYS A 123 0.61 -10.54 17.66
C LYS A 123 2.06 -10.48 17.20
N GLU A 124 2.61 -11.58 16.70
CA GLU A 124 3.98 -11.63 16.15
C GLU A 124 4.13 -10.72 14.92
N ILE A 125 3.16 -10.76 14.00
CA ILE A 125 3.15 -9.89 12.82
C ILE A 125 3.03 -8.43 13.23
N ALA A 126 2.14 -8.09 14.16
CA ALA A 126 2.02 -6.73 14.68
C ALA A 126 3.32 -6.25 15.34
N ALA A 127 3.98 -7.10 16.13
CA ALA A 127 5.26 -6.80 16.76
C ALA A 127 6.39 -6.63 15.74
N ALA A 128 6.37 -7.35 14.62
CA ALA A 128 7.30 -7.15 13.51
C ALA A 128 7.03 -5.83 12.77
N ALA A 129 5.77 -5.55 12.44
CA ALA A 129 5.36 -4.30 11.79
C ALA A 129 5.71 -3.07 12.64
N ALA A 130 5.56 -3.13 13.96
CA ALA A 130 5.95 -2.05 14.88
C ALA A 130 7.44 -1.67 14.81
N LYS A 131 8.31 -2.51 14.23
CA LYS A 131 9.74 -2.21 14.03
C LYS A 131 10.05 -1.51 12.71
N THR A 132 9.03 -1.05 12.00
CA THR A 132 9.16 -0.42 10.68
C THR A 132 8.54 0.99 10.67
N ASP A 133 9.00 1.82 9.74
CA ASP A 133 8.36 3.07 9.35
C ASP A 133 7.71 2.89 7.98
N GLY A 134 6.50 3.42 7.79
CA GLY A 134 5.71 3.32 6.57
C GLY A 134 5.82 4.56 5.67
N VAL A 135 5.86 4.36 4.36
CA VAL A 135 5.71 5.44 3.36
C VAL A 135 4.70 5.05 2.30
N ILE A 136 3.62 5.83 2.22
CA ILE A 136 2.48 5.56 1.36
C ILE A 136 2.54 6.47 0.13
N TYR A 137 2.26 5.90 -1.03
CA TYR A 137 2.04 6.63 -2.28
C TYR A 137 0.64 6.32 -2.79
N HIS A 138 -0.27 7.30 -2.69
CA HIS A 138 -1.59 7.23 -3.32
C HIS A 138 -1.51 7.71 -4.75
N LEU A 139 -1.95 6.85 -5.67
CA LEU A 139 -1.80 6.99 -7.12
C LEU A 139 -3.14 7.23 -7.84
N TRP A 140 -4.27 6.95 -7.17
CA TRP A 140 -5.61 7.17 -7.72
C TRP A 140 -6.49 7.86 -6.68
N GLN A 141 -6.76 9.15 -6.90
CA GLN A 141 -7.46 9.97 -5.93
C GLN A 141 -8.98 9.68 -5.91
N PRO A 142 -9.65 9.81 -4.75
CA PRO A 142 -11.09 9.60 -4.63
C PRO A 142 -11.91 10.44 -5.62
N GLY A 143 -12.95 9.84 -6.20
CA GLY A 143 -13.86 10.51 -7.14
C GLY A 143 -13.36 10.60 -8.59
N LEU A 144 -12.08 10.29 -8.86
CA LEU A 144 -11.57 10.24 -10.23
C LEU A 144 -11.99 8.94 -10.93
N LYS A 145 -12.48 9.05 -12.18
CA LYS A 145 -12.82 7.89 -13.03
C LYS A 145 -11.60 7.14 -13.57
N VAL A 146 -10.47 7.82 -13.68
CA VAL A 146 -9.16 7.29 -14.12
C VAL A 146 -8.07 7.99 -13.30
N PRO A 147 -6.93 7.34 -13.00
CA PRO A 147 -5.81 8.02 -12.35
C PRO A 147 -5.24 9.08 -13.31
N ASP A 148 -4.97 10.27 -12.79
CA ASP A 148 -4.57 11.43 -13.59
C ASP A 148 -3.06 11.76 -13.48
N GLY A 149 -2.31 10.91 -12.78
CA GLY A 149 -0.88 11.11 -12.51
C GLY A 149 -0.56 11.86 -11.22
N THR A 150 -1.58 12.34 -10.49
CA THR A 150 -1.40 12.96 -9.18
C THR A 150 -0.97 11.92 -8.15
N VAL A 151 0.19 12.16 -7.51
CA VAL A 151 0.68 11.35 -6.39
C VAL A 151 0.54 12.14 -5.09
N THR A 152 -0.19 11.58 -4.13
CA THR A 152 -0.28 12.09 -2.76
C THR A 152 0.45 11.15 -1.81
N ILE A 153 1.01 11.70 -0.72
CA ILE A 153 1.76 10.95 0.29
C ILE A 153 0.99 11.09 1.61
N PRO A 154 -0.09 10.31 1.81
CA PRO A 154 -0.84 10.34 3.05
C PRO A 154 0.01 9.75 4.18
N ASN A 155 -0.45 9.98 5.40
CA ASN A 155 0.25 9.61 6.62
C ASN A 155 -0.65 8.72 7.48
N SER A 156 -0.14 8.13 8.57
CA SER A 156 -1.00 7.34 9.46
C SER A 156 -1.94 8.23 10.27
N VAL A 157 -3.14 7.71 10.60
CA VAL A 157 -4.03 8.41 11.52
C VAL A 157 -3.44 8.35 12.93
N GLY A 158 -2.96 9.50 13.41
CA GLY A 158 -2.23 9.59 14.68
C GLY A 158 -0.72 9.75 14.54
N HIS A 159 -0.24 10.07 13.33
CA HIS A 159 1.16 10.42 13.06
C HIS A 159 1.74 11.36 14.11
N LYS A 160 2.99 11.08 14.49
CA LYS A 160 3.79 11.90 15.40
C LYS A 160 5.10 12.25 14.74
N PHE A 161 5.41 13.54 14.73
CA PHE A 161 6.70 14.03 14.28
C PHE A 161 7.81 13.51 15.20
N ARG A 162 8.87 12.99 14.58
CA ARG A 162 10.14 12.68 15.23
C ARG A 162 10.92 13.97 15.51
N THR A 163 11.63 13.99 16.63
CA THR A 163 12.53 15.09 17.02
C THR A 163 13.99 14.83 16.63
N GLU A 164 14.33 13.57 16.35
CA GLU A 164 15.66 13.09 15.94
C GLU A 164 15.51 11.94 14.94
#